data_AF-A0A196SFQ5-F1
#
_entry.id   AF-A0A196SFQ5-F1
#
_cell.length_a   1.000
_cell.length_b   1.000
_cell.length_c   1.000
_cell.angle_alpha   90.00
_cell.angle_beta   90.00
_cell.angle_gamma   90.00
#
_symmetry.space_group_name_H-M   'P 1'
#
loop_
_entity.id
_entity.type
_entity.pdbx_description
1 polymer ?
#
loop_
_entity_poly.entity_id
_entity_poly.type
_entity_poly.pdbx_seq_one_letter_code
_entity_poly.pdbx_strand_id
1 'polypeptide(L)'
;MICLQTIARNFLISSLEVLCVKVGLKEDVAGATFMAFGSSISVMLISFITIYHGGDYIDLGIGSVVGAGFFCSLIIPAVCAMVSAKPIEIRRDIFVRDLVFYLLCLVGLIIFIADKTLYAMEGLYLLVVYIGYIIYIVLVPKVQKTFRSRQAGNDAVNNASLLTSAFEEEEDAAYAPIDDLPDVNPDIAVEEAVNPAEAPAPARGSVMKTVTEPIAKGYNMVFVAPVEWLFNHLIPKCSIGTRFEYLFPITMVESLLFIFLITFVTSAVCQRWQKLLEGVGFSANIGTVIGMLLVAFVLCMPDMKYDLEMTRKGHGYAAVNNAFSSQVMVMSLGFGLPVMIYGFATHEGLAVPSYKLVIQSVIMLSCAVIVFILMSLVPSIISKDKNCKLDDLRGKILGGITFILIIVFFVLSLKKQL
;
A
#
# COMPACT_ATOMS: atom_id res chain seq x y z
N MET A 1 -8.26 14.99 -6.62
CA MET A 1 -7.54 14.81 -5.34
C MET A 1 -8.48 14.92 -4.13
N ILE A 2 -8.98 16.11 -3.78
CA ILE A 2 -9.76 16.33 -2.54
C ILE A 2 -10.99 15.42 -2.47
N CYS A 3 -11.78 15.35 -3.54
CA CYS A 3 -12.95 14.48 -3.60
C CYS A 3 -12.61 13.00 -3.34
N LEU A 4 -11.62 12.45 -4.04
CA LEU A 4 -11.17 11.06 -3.85
C LEU A 4 -10.72 10.82 -2.40
N GLN A 5 -9.94 11.74 -1.84
CA GLN A 5 -9.47 11.63 -0.46
C GLN A 5 -10.65 11.64 0.53
N THR A 6 -11.60 12.55 0.36
CA THR A 6 -12.77 12.67 1.22
C THR A 6 -13.64 11.41 1.17
N ILE A 7 -13.92 10.89 -0.03
CA ILE A 7 -14.80 9.73 -0.21
C ILE A 7 -14.13 8.45 0.30
N ALA A 8 -12.88 8.22 -0.10
CA ALA A 8 -12.14 7.02 0.30
C ALA A 8 -11.98 6.96 1.83
N ARG A 9 -11.54 8.06 2.46
CA ARG A 9 -11.26 8.09 3.91
C ARG A 9 -12.53 8.13 4.76
N ASN A 10 -13.46 9.03 4.46
CA ASN A 10 -14.55 9.32 5.39
C ASN A 10 -15.77 8.41 5.21
N PHE A 11 -15.86 7.68 4.09
CA PHE A 11 -17.02 6.86 3.77
C PHE A 11 -16.63 5.43 3.40
N LEU A 12 -15.74 5.23 2.42
CA LEU A 12 -15.39 3.88 1.97
C LEU A 12 -14.70 3.07 3.07
N ILE A 13 -13.60 3.57 3.64
CA ILE A 13 -12.86 2.86 4.70
C ILE A 13 -13.77 2.61 5.91
N SER A 14 -14.56 3.60 6.35
CA SER A 14 -15.50 3.41 7.45
C SER A 14 -16.58 2.36 7.16
N SER A 15 -17.04 2.24 5.92
CA SER A 15 -17.99 1.18 5.52
C SER A 15 -17.35 -0.21 5.48
N LEU A 16 -16.08 -0.29 5.09
CA LEU A 16 -15.29 -1.53 5.09
C LEU A 16 -14.98 -1.98 6.52
N GLU A 17 -14.73 -1.06 7.45
CA GLU A 17 -14.57 -1.35 8.89
C GLU A 17 -15.81 -2.04 9.46
N VAL A 18 -16.99 -1.46 9.21
CA VAL A 18 -18.27 -2.06 9.64
C VAL A 18 -18.49 -3.44 9.00
N LEU A 19 -18.17 -3.60 7.72
CA LEU A 19 -18.26 -4.88 7.03
C LEU A 19 -17.36 -5.94 7.69
N CYS A 20 -16.10 -5.60 7.97
CA CYS A 20 -15.14 -6.51 8.59
C CYS A 20 -15.61 -6.98 9.98
N VAL A 21 -16.14 -6.07 10.79
CA VAL A 21 -16.72 -6.39 12.11
C VAL A 21 -17.94 -7.31 11.97
N LYS A 22 -18.85 -7.03 11.05
CA LYS A 22 -20.07 -7.84 10.84
C LYS A 22 -19.80 -9.23 10.30
N VAL A 23 -18.78 -9.38 9.46
CA VAL A 23 -18.33 -10.68 8.93
C VAL A 23 -17.50 -11.45 9.96
N GLY A 24 -17.06 -10.80 11.05
CA GLY A 24 -16.21 -11.41 12.07
C GLY A 24 -14.81 -11.72 11.54
N LEU A 25 -14.30 -10.90 10.63
CA LEU A 25 -12.95 -11.05 10.11
C LEU A 25 -11.94 -10.69 11.21
N LYS A 26 -10.90 -11.52 11.36
CA LYS A 26 -9.75 -11.16 12.21
C LYS A 26 -9.16 -9.87 11.68
N GLU A 27 -8.81 -8.95 12.58
CA GLU A 27 -8.24 -7.63 12.27
C GLU A 27 -7.08 -7.72 11.28
N ASP A 28 -6.16 -8.69 11.46
CA ASP A 28 -5.04 -8.96 10.54
C ASP A 28 -5.48 -9.19 9.09
N VAL A 29 -6.54 -9.98 8.90
CA VAL A 29 -7.05 -10.35 7.57
C VAL A 29 -7.83 -9.18 6.99
N ALA A 30 -8.64 -8.51 7.80
CA ALA A 30 -9.39 -7.31 7.41
C ALA A 30 -8.46 -6.19 6.92
N GLY A 31 -7.38 -5.92 7.66
CA GLY A 31 -6.36 -4.94 7.31
C GLY A 31 -5.65 -5.26 5.99
N ALA A 32 -5.20 -6.50 5.83
CA ALA A 32 -4.46 -6.94 4.64
C ALA A 32 -5.32 -7.07 3.37
N THR A 33 -6.65 -7.12 3.48
CA THR A 33 -7.54 -7.34 2.34
C THR A 33 -8.47 -6.15 2.10
N PHE A 34 -9.51 -5.99 2.91
CA PHE A 34 -10.54 -4.98 2.70
C PHE A 34 -10.01 -3.56 2.95
N MET A 35 -9.21 -3.33 3.99
CA MET A 35 -8.65 -1.98 4.24
C MET A 35 -7.64 -1.60 3.16
N ALA A 36 -6.75 -2.53 2.81
CA ALA A 36 -5.83 -2.35 1.68
C ALA A 36 -6.57 -2.09 0.36
N PHE A 37 -7.68 -2.81 0.11
CA PHE A 37 -8.57 -2.57 -1.03
C PHE A 37 -9.13 -1.15 -1.01
N GLY A 38 -9.65 -0.69 0.13
CA GLY A 38 -10.21 0.65 0.28
C GLY A 38 -9.21 1.77 0.01
N SER A 39 -7.93 1.59 0.39
CA SER A 39 -6.86 2.57 0.12
C SER A 39 -6.47 2.61 -1.36
N SER A 40 -6.37 1.44 -1.99
CA SER A 40 -5.83 1.33 -3.36
C SER A 40 -6.88 1.36 -4.47
N ILE A 41 -8.17 1.37 -4.12
CA ILE A 41 -9.27 1.26 -5.08
C ILE A 41 -9.18 2.30 -6.21
N SER A 42 -8.76 3.52 -5.88
CA SER A 42 -8.68 4.60 -6.88
C SER A 42 -7.63 4.30 -7.97
N VAL A 43 -6.51 3.67 -7.59
CA VAL A 43 -5.46 3.21 -8.52
C VAL A 43 -5.91 1.99 -9.33
N MET A 44 -6.69 1.10 -8.71
CA MET A 44 -7.28 -0.05 -9.42
C MET A 44 -8.30 0.41 -10.47
N LEU A 45 -9.16 1.37 -10.12
CA LEU A 45 -10.20 1.88 -11.03
C LEU A 45 -9.61 2.63 -12.21
N ILE A 46 -8.54 3.44 -12.03
CA ILE A 46 -7.92 4.11 -13.18
C ILE A 46 -7.39 3.09 -14.19
N SER A 47 -6.76 2.02 -13.70
CA SER A 47 -6.25 0.92 -14.53
C SER A 47 -7.39 0.24 -15.29
N PHE A 48 -8.46 -0.11 -14.59
CA PHE A 48 -9.66 -0.72 -15.19
C PHE A 48 -10.26 0.17 -16.28
N ILE A 49 -10.46 1.47 -16.00
CA ILE A 49 -11.04 2.42 -16.95
C ILE A 49 -10.17 2.56 -18.20
N THR A 50 -8.85 2.68 -18.02
CA THR A 50 -7.90 2.85 -19.14
C THR A 50 -7.77 1.62 -20.02
N ILE A 51 -7.75 0.43 -19.42
CA ILE A 51 -7.70 -0.85 -20.16
C ILE A 51 -9.01 -1.10 -20.91
N TYR A 52 -10.14 -0.77 -20.29
CA TYR A 52 -11.45 -0.89 -20.93
C TYR A 52 -11.58 -0.02 -22.20
N HIS A 53 -11.01 1.19 -22.19
CA HIS A 53 -11.03 2.07 -23.38
C HIS A 53 -10.02 1.65 -24.44
N GLY A 54 -8.87 1.12 -24.04
CA GLY A 54 -7.79 0.75 -24.95
C GLY A 54 -7.12 1.94 -25.64
N GLY A 55 -6.23 1.64 -26.59
CA GLY A 55 -5.45 2.64 -27.34
C GLY A 55 -4.56 3.50 -26.44
N ASP A 56 -4.51 4.80 -26.71
CA ASP A 56 -3.64 5.75 -25.99
C ASP A 56 -3.95 5.84 -24.48
N TYR A 57 -5.15 5.43 -24.04
CA TYR A 57 -5.51 5.43 -22.62
C TYR A 57 -4.67 4.45 -21.80
N ILE A 58 -4.16 3.37 -22.43
CA ILE A 58 -3.41 2.31 -21.76
C ILE A 58 -2.12 2.87 -21.14
N ASP A 59 -1.46 3.81 -21.83
CA ASP A 59 -0.23 4.45 -21.36
C ASP A 59 -0.48 5.25 -20.07
N LEU A 60 -1.64 5.87 -19.92
CA LEU A 60 -2.06 6.55 -18.70
C LEU A 60 -2.27 5.55 -17.55
N GLY A 61 -2.91 4.42 -17.84
CA GLY A 61 -3.20 3.35 -16.87
C GLY A 61 -1.93 2.72 -16.31
N ILE A 62 -1.09 2.18 -17.21
CA ILE A 62 0.18 1.56 -16.82
C ILE A 62 1.09 2.58 -16.15
N GLY A 63 1.15 3.82 -16.69
CA GLY A 63 1.89 4.91 -16.08
C GLY A 63 1.44 5.15 -14.63
N SER A 64 0.14 5.16 -14.36
CA SER A 64 -0.41 5.36 -13.02
C SER A 64 -0.07 4.23 -12.06
N VAL A 65 -0.08 2.97 -12.51
CA VAL A 65 0.31 1.79 -11.72
C VAL A 65 1.79 1.84 -11.36
N VAL A 66 2.66 2.08 -12.33
CA VAL A 66 4.12 2.14 -12.10
C VAL A 66 4.47 3.36 -11.25
N GLY A 67 3.83 4.50 -11.49
CA GLY A 67 3.97 5.70 -10.68
C GLY A 67 3.55 5.48 -9.24
N ALA A 68 2.43 4.80 -9.00
CA ALA A 68 1.99 4.44 -7.65
C ALA A 68 3.04 3.60 -6.92
N GLY A 69 3.76 2.73 -7.63
CA GLY A 69 4.92 2.02 -7.10
C GLY A 69 6.04 2.95 -6.62
N PHE A 70 6.39 4.01 -7.37
CA PHE A 70 7.38 5.00 -6.93
C PHE A 70 6.90 5.78 -5.69
N PHE A 71 5.64 6.23 -5.69
CA PHE A 71 5.10 6.99 -4.57
C PHE A 71 4.96 6.12 -3.31
N CYS A 72 4.26 5.00 -3.42
CA CYS A 72 3.96 4.17 -2.26
C CYS A 72 5.16 3.39 -1.76
N SER A 73 5.94 2.73 -2.62
CA SER A 73 7.05 1.89 -2.15
C SER A 73 8.32 2.67 -1.78
N LEU A 74 8.48 3.92 -2.22
CA LEU A 74 9.72 4.68 -1.99
C LEU A 74 9.47 6.01 -1.29
N ILE A 75 8.63 6.89 -1.86
CA ILE A 75 8.41 8.25 -1.32
C ILE A 75 7.72 8.19 0.04
N ILE A 76 6.63 7.43 0.18
CA ILE A 76 5.88 7.35 1.44
C ILE A 76 6.77 6.83 2.58
N PRO A 77 7.46 5.66 2.45
CA PRO A 77 8.42 5.19 3.45
C PRO A 77 9.53 6.19 3.76
N ALA A 78 10.08 6.88 2.75
CA ALA A 78 11.12 7.89 2.94
C ALA A 78 10.64 9.07 3.80
N VAL A 79 9.47 9.63 3.48
CA VAL A 79 8.92 10.75 4.24
C VAL A 79 8.50 10.31 5.65
N CYS A 80 7.93 9.10 5.79
CA CYS A 80 7.61 8.55 7.10
C CYS A 80 8.87 8.41 7.97
N ALA A 81 9.96 7.88 7.42
CA ALA A 81 11.24 7.77 8.14
C ALA A 81 11.80 9.12 8.58
N MET A 82 11.65 10.16 7.76
CA MET A 82 12.10 11.54 8.09
C MET A 82 11.22 12.24 9.14
N VAL A 83 9.94 11.87 9.22
CA VAL A 83 8.97 12.46 10.17
C VAL A 83 8.93 11.70 11.49
N SER A 84 9.32 10.43 11.48
CA SER A 84 9.33 9.58 12.67
C SER A 84 10.34 10.09 13.71
N ALA A 85 9.92 10.14 14.98
CA ALA A 85 10.79 10.54 16.09
C ALA A 85 11.81 9.46 16.48
N LYS A 86 11.52 8.19 16.16
CA LYS A 86 12.37 7.03 16.42
C LYS A 86 12.59 6.24 15.13
N PRO A 87 13.69 5.46 15.00
CA PRO A 87 13.85 4.54 13.87
C PRO A 87 12.63 3.62 13.76
N ILE A 88 12.09 3.51 12.55
CA ILE A 88 10.94 2.64 12.29
C ILE A 88 11.43 1.19 12.31
N GLU A 89 10.90 0.40 13.23
CA GLU A 89 11.21 -1.02 13.33
C GLU A 89 10.18 -1.85 12.56
N ILE A 90 10.63 -2.46 11.48
CA ILE A 90 9.80 -3.24 10.55
C ILE A 90 10.11 -4.72 10.78
N ARG A 91 9.09 -5.55 10.99
CA ARG A 91 9.29 -6.99 11.11
C ARG A 91 9.78 -7.58 9.79
N ARG A 92 10.90 -8.29 9.86
CA ARG A 92 11.62 -8.77 8.67
C ARG A 92 10.83 -9.79 7.85
N ASP A 93 10.08 -10.68 8.50
CA ASP A 93 9.31 -11.74 7.86
C ASP A 93 8.17 -11.20 6.99
N ILE A 94 7.42 -10.22 7.49
CA ILE A 94 6.36 -9.53 6.76
C ILE A 94 6.94 -8.74 5.59
N PHE A 95 8.01 -8.00 5.86
CA PHE A 95 8.67 -7.18 4.84
C PHE A 95 9.22 -8.01 3.67
N VAL A 96 9.94 -9.10 3.95
CA VAL A 96 10.50 -9.99 2.92
C VAL A 96 9.38 -10.66 2.12
N ARG A 97 8.29 -11.08 2.77
CA ARG A 97 7.13 -11.64 2.07
C ARG A 97 6.59 -10.65 1.04
N ASP A 98 6.17 -9.47 1.47
CA ASP A 98 5.52 -8.48 0.60
C ASP A 98 6.42 -8.09 -0.58
N LEU A 99 7.71 -7.98 -0.29
CA LEU A 99 8.74 -7.67 -1.26
C LEU A 99 8.96 -8.76 -2.32
N VAL A 100 8.97 -10.05 -1.93
CA VAL A 100 9.14 -11.15 -2.89
C VAL A 100 7.98 -11.19 -3.88
N PHE A 101 6.74 -11.06 -3.38
CA PHE A 101 5.56 -11.01 -4.25
C PHE A 101 5.55 -9.76 -5.13
N TYR A 102 5.96 -8.61 -4.59
CA TYR A 102 6.05 -7.38 -5.37
C TYR A 102 7.11 -7.43 -6.48
N LEU A 103 8.31 -7.94 -6.17
CA LEU A 103 9.36 -8.17 -7.17
C LEU A 103 8.92 -9.15 -8.25
N LEU A 104 8.15 -10.18 -7.89
CA LEU A 104 7.60 -11.14 -8.84
C LEU A 104 6.58 -10.48 -9.80
N CYS A 105 5.73 -9.58 -9.29
CA CYS A 105 4.87 -8.74 -10.14
C CYS A 105 5.67 -7.81 -11.07
N LEU A 106 6.71 -7.16 -10.55
CA LEU A 106 7.57 -6.25 -11.33
C LEU A 106 8.31 -6.98 -12.46
N VAL A 107 8.90 -8.13 -12.16
CA VAL A 107 9.59 -8.98 -13.14
C VAL A 107 8.62 -9.48 -14.19
N GLY A 108 7.43 -9.95 -13.77
CA GLY A 108 6.36 -10.34 -14.68
C GLY A 108 6.00 -9.20 -15.63
N LEU A 109 5.76 -8.00 -15.11
CA LEU A 109 5.40 -6.83 -15.92
C LEU A 109 6.48 -6.44 -16.94
N ILE A 110 7.78 -6.57 -16.60
CA ILE A 110 8.88 -6.34 -17.56
C ILE A 110 8.81 -7.35 -18.72
N ILE A 111 8.57 -8.63 -18.42
CA ILE A 111 8.49 -9.70 -19.42
C ILE A 111 7.27 -9.50 -20.33
N PHE A 112 6.11 -9.20 -19.74
CA PHE A 112 4.83 -9.08 -20.45
C PHE A 112 4.74 -7.86 -21.36
N ILE A 113 5.52 -6.80 -21.09
CA ILE A 113 5.53 -5.61 -21.95
C ILE A 113 6.62 -5.72 -23.04
N ALA A 114 7.52 -6.71 -22.96
CA ALA A 114 8.67 -6.84 -23.85
C ALA A 114 8.28 -7.08 -25.32
N ASP A 115 7.18 -7.78 -25.56
CA ASP A 115 6.62 -8.04 -26.88
C ASP A 115 5.56 -7.00 -27.32
N LYS A 116 5.45 -5.91 -26.55
CA LYS A 116 4.60 -4.73 -26.80
C LYS A 116 3.10 -4.99 -26.65
N THR A 117 2.68 -6.19 -26.30
CA THR A 117 1.27 -6.58 -26.32
C THR A 117 0.93 -7.41 -25.09
N LEU A 118 -0.02 -6.94 -24.29
CA LEU A 118 -0.43 -7.66 -23.08
C LEU A 118 -1.54 -8.67 -23.38
N TYR A 119 -1.33 -9.93 -23.00
CA TYR A 119 -2.28 -11.03 -23.23
C TYR A 119 -3.07 -11.39 -21.98
N ALA A 120 -4.24 -12.02 -22.18
CA ALA A 120 -5.10 -12.47 -21.08
C ALA A 120 -4.39 -13.37 -20.06
N MET A 121 -3.50 -14.24 -20.56
CA MET A 121 -2.74 -15.19 -19.73
C MET A 121 -1.74 -14.51 -18.80
N GLU A 122 -1.25 -13.33 -19.18
CA GLU A 122 -0.34 -12.52 -18.36
C GLU A 122 -1.11 -11.84 -17.22
N GLY A 123 -2.34 -11.39 -17.50
CA GLY A 123 -3.28 -10.95 -16.48
C GLY A 123 -3.66 -12.08 -15.51
N LEU A 124 -3.90 -13.28 -16.02
CA LEU A 124 -4.16 -14.47 -15.21
C LEU A 124 -2.96 -14.83 -14.32
N TYR A 125 -1.73 -14.74 -14.84
CA TYR A 125 -0.51 -14.93 -14.05
C TYR A 125 -0.48 -13.97 -12.85
N LEU A 126 -0.68 -12.67 -13.11
CA LEU A 126 -0.71 -11.66 -12.06
C LEU A 126 -1.78 -11.96 -11.00
N LEU A 127 -2.97 -12.43 -11.42
CA LEU A 127 -4.03 -12.82 -10.50
C LEU A 127 -3.66 -14.06 -9.66
N VAL A 128 -3.01 -15.06 -10.25
CA VAL A 128 -2.54 -16.26 -9.53
C VAL A 128 -1.50 -15.88 -8.48
N VAL A 129 -0.62 -14.93 -8.78
CA VAL A 129 0.35 -14.37 -7.83
C VAL A 129 -0.37 -13.72 -6.64
N TYR A 130 -1.43 -12.96 -6.88
CA TYR A 130 -2.25 -12.39 -5.81
C TYR A 130 -2.93 -13.45 -4.94
N ILE A 131 -3.53 -14.46 -5.57
CA ILE A 131 -4.17 -15.55 -4.84
C ILE A 131 -3.13 -16.27 -3.96
N GLY A 132 -1.93 -16.53 -4.49
CA GLY A 132 -0.81 -17.08 -3.73
C GLY A 132 -0.38 -16.19 -2.56
N TYR A 133 -0.34 -14.87 -2.78
CA TYR A 133 -0.05 -13.88 -1.74
C TYR A 133 -1.08 -13.89 -0.60
N ILE A 134 -2.38 -13.89 -0.93
CA ILE A 134 -3.46 -13.97 0.06
C ILE A 134 -3.44 -15.30 0.80
N ILE A 135 -3.25 -16.42 0.09
CA ILE A 135 -3.10 -17.74 0.72
C ILE A 135 -1.95 -17.73 1.72
N TYR A 136 -0.80 -17.16 1.36
CA TYR A 136 0.33 -17.04 2.28
C TYR A 136 -0.02 -16.20 3.51
N ILE A 137 -0.63 -15.02 3.33
CA ILE A 137 -1.06 -14.15 4.45
C ILE A 137 -2.04 -14.86 5.38
N VAL A 138 -2.98 -15.63 4.84
CA VAL A 138 -4.03 -16.28 5.62
C VAL A 138 -3.52 -17.56 6.30
N LEU A 139 -2.66 -18.34 5.64
CA LEU A 139 -2.19 -19.62 6.17
C LEU A 139 -1.06 -19.47 7.20
N VAL A 140 -0.10 -18.58 6.98
CA VAL A 140 1.10 -18.49 7.84
C VAL A 140 0.76 -18.19 9.32
N PRO A 141 -0.11 -17.20 9.65
CA PRO A 141 -0.49 -16.95 11.04
C PRO A 141 -1.27 -18.12 11.67
N LYS A 142 -2.11 -18.81 10.90
CA LYS A 142 -2.87 -19.99 11.38
C LYS A 142 -1.93 -21.15 11.75
N VAL A 143 -0.92 -21.37 10.91
CA VAL A 143 0.13 -22.37 11.16
C VAL A 143 0.93 -21.99 12.41
N GLN A 144 1.40 -20.74 12.52
CA GLN A 144 2.15 -20.26 13.69
C GLN A 144 1.35 -20.40 15.00
N LYS A 145 0.04 -20.07 15.00
CA LYS A 145 -0.82 -20.20 16.18
C LYS A 145 -0.98 -21.67 16.61
N THR A 146 -1.14 -22.57 15.64
CA THR A 146 -1.29 -24.02 15.90
C THR A 146 0.01 -24.64 16.41
N PHE A 147 1.16 -24.19 15.90
CA PHE A 147 2.46 -24.63 16.40
C PHE A 147 2.74 -24.10 17.80
N ARG A 148 2.42 -22.82 18.09
CA ARG A 148 2.55 -22.26 19.44
C ARG A 148 1.64 -22.96 20.46
N SER A 149 0.40 -23.29 20.10
CA SER A 149 -0.49 -24.04 21.00
C SER A 149 -0.02 -25.47 21.25
N ARG A 150 0.60 -26.11 20.24
CA ARG A 150 1.23 -27.44 20.40
C ARG A 150 2.52 -27.38 21.20
N GLN A 151 3.31 -26.33 21.04
CA GLN A 151 4.56 -26.14 21.77
C GLN A 151 4.28 -25.79 23.24
N ALA A 152 3.35 -24.87 23.53
CA ALA A 152 2.89 -24.61 24.89
C ALA A 152 2.27 -25.86 25.56
N GLY A 153 1.58 -26.71 24.79
CA GLY A 153 1.09 -28.01 25.26
C GLY A 153 2.23 -28.99 25.57
N ASN A 154 3.23 -29.09 24.70
CA ASN A 154 4.41 -29.93 24.92
C ASN A 154 5.29 -29.43 26.07
N ASP A 155 5.47 -28.12 26.20
CA ASP A 155 6.26 -27.51 27.28
C ASP A 155 5.55 -27.66 28.63
N ALA A 156 4.22 -27.54 28.68
CA ALA A 156 3.45 -27.84 29.89
C ALA A 156 3.55 -29.32 30.30
N VAL A 157 3.51 -30.24 29.34
CA VAL A 157 3.68 -31.69 29.59
C VAL A 157 5.11 -32.01 30.04
N ASN A 158 6.11 -31.42 29.38
CA ASN A 158 7.52 -31.59 29.76
C ASN A 158 7.82 -31.02 31.14
N ASN A 159 7.33 -29.82 31.45
CA ASN A 159 7.50 -29.19 32.76
C ASN A 159 6.77 -29.96 33.87
N ALA A 160 5.57 -30.51 33.60
CA ALA A 160 4.86 -31.38 34.54
C ALA A 160 5.60 -32.71 34.78
N SER A 161 6.19 -33.30 33.73
CA SER A 161 7.02 -34.50 33.87
C SER A 161 8.33 -34.25 34.62
N LEU A 162 8.96 -33.10 34.41
CA LEU A 162 10.17 -32.65 35.13
C LEU A 162 9.90 -32.36 36.60
N LEU A 163 8.76 -31.73 36.92
CA LEU A 163 8.33 -31.54 38.30
C LEU A 163 8.04 -32.88 38.96
N THR A 164 7.35 -33.80 38.28
CA THR A 164 7.07 -35.15 38.81
C THR A 164 8.36 -35.93 39.09
N SER A 165 9.38 -35.83 38.23
CA SER A 165 10.69 -36.42 38.50
C SER A 165 11.49 -35.67 39.58
N ALA A 166 11.30 -34.35 39.73
CA ALA A 166 11.96 -33.55 40.76
C ALA A 166 11.32 -33.71 42.15
N PHE A 167 10.10 -34.27 42.25
CA PHE A 167 9.48 -34.64 43.53
C PHE A 167 9.96 -36.00 44.07
N GLU A 168 10.73 -36.77 43.29
CA GLU A 168 11.29 -38.05 43.73
C GLU A 168 12.74 -37.96 44.25
N GLU A 169 13.44 -36.83 44.02
CA GLU A 169 14.82 -36.61 44.47
C GLU A 169 14.93 -35.30 45.30
N GLU A 170 15.09 -35.49 46.61
CA GLU A 170 15.75 -34.61 47.58
C GLU A 170 15.15 -33.22 47.91
N GLU A 171 14.57 -33.20 49.10
CA GLU A 171 14.47 -32.11 50.07
C GLU A 171 15.87 -31.56 50.41
N ASP A 172 16.35 -30.52 49.72
CA ASP A 172 17.16 -29.41 50.26
C ASP A 172 17.79 -28.51 49.17
N ALA A 173 17.95 -27.23 49.52
CA ALA A 173 18.76 -26.18 48.88
C ALA A 173 18.13 -25.27 47.82
N ALA A 174 18.25 -23.98 48.12
CA ALA A 174 17.80 -22.81 47.37
C ALA A 174 18.52 -22.64 46.02
N TYR A 175 17.77 -22.25 45.00
CA TYR A 175 18.27 -21.41 43.92
C TYR A 175 17.13 -20.64 43.25
N ALA A 176 17.29 -19.32 43.13
CA ALA A 176 16.42 -18.47 42.34
C ALA A 176 17.20 -17.96 41.10
N PRO A 177 16.62 -18.06 39.90
CA PRO A 177 16.98 -17.17 38.78
C PRO A 177 15.71 -16.48 38.22
N ILE A 178 15.60 -15.14 38.35
CA ILE A 178 15.98 -14.07 37.41
C ILE A 178 15.10 -13.99 36.15
N ASP A 179 14.27 -12.93 36.15
CA ASP A 179 13.71 -12.11 35.07
C ASP A 179 12.96 -12.78 33.90
N ASP A 180 11.63 -12.84 34.04
CA ASP A 180 10.71 -12.72 32.91
C ASP A 180 10.37 -11.22 32.70
N LEU A 181 11.07 -10.60 31.75
CA LEU A 181 10.56 -9.40 31.07
C LEU A 181 9.25 -9.79 30.35
N PRO A 182 8.21 -8.95 30.35
CA PRO A 182 6.98 -9.27 29.67
C PRO A 182 7.23 -9.41 28.17
N ASP A 183 7.01 -10.62 27.67
CA ASP A 183 7.06 -10.99 26.25
C ASP A 183 6.10 -10.07 25.48
N VAL A 184 6.64 -9.21 24.61
CA VAL A 184 5.81 -8.36 23.74
C VAL A 184 5.12 -9.27 22.74
N ASN A 185 3.81 -9.46 22.94
CA ASN A 185 2.96 -10.27 22.09
C ASN A 185 3.07 -9.78 20.62
N PRO A 186 3.58 -10.61 19.69
CA PRO A 186 3.75 -10.24 18.28
C PRO A 186 2.43 -10.10 17.51
N ASP A 187 1.30 -10.45 18.14
CA ASP A 187 -0.05 -10.19 17.62
C ASP A 187 -0.42 -8.69 17.76
N ILE A 188 0.15 -7.97 18.74
CA ILE A 188 -0.12 -6.54 18.98
C ILE A 188 0.43 -5.66 17.85
N ALA A 189 1.56 -6.03 17.25
CA ALA A 189 2.13 -5.30 16.11
C ALA A 189 1.40 -5.56 14.76
N VAL A 190 0.37 -6.42 14.74
CA VAL A 190 -0.59 -6.48 13.63
C VAL A 190 -1.90 -5.79 14.02
N GLU A 191 -2.36 -5.96 15.27
CA GLU A 191 -3.57 -5.33 15.82
C GLU A 191 -3.47 -3.78 15.86
N GLU A 192 -2.32 -3.21 16.22
CA GLU A 192 -2.13 -1.74 16.29
C GLU A 192 -2.08 -1.03 14.91
N ALA A 193 -1.84 -1.76 13.81
CA ALA A 193 -1.94 -1.20 12.47
C ALA A 193 -3.41 -1.07 12.00
N VAL A 194 -4.34 -1.74 12.68
CA VAL A 194 -5.73 -1.94 12.26
C VAL A 194 -6.73 -1.16 13.13
N ASN A 195 -6.32 -0.66 14.30
CA ASN A 195 -7.22 0.07 15.21
C ASN A 195 -6.84 1.56 15.38
N PRO A 196 -7.31 2.46 14.49
CA PRO A 196 -6.95 3.88 14.52
C PRO A 196 -7.53 4.68 15.71
N ALA A 197 -8.37 4.06 16.55
CA ALA A 197 -9.10 4.72 17.63
C ALA A 197 -8.28 4.94 18.92
N GLU A 198 -7.20 4.20 19.15
CA GLU A 198 -6.45 4.26 20.43
C GLU A 198 -5.04 4.86 20.34
N ALA A 199 -4.63 5.30 19.15
CA ALA A 199 -3.29 5.84 18.97
C ALA A 199 -3.11 7.19 19.71
N PRO A 200 -2.13 7.31 20.64
CA PRO A 200 -1.95 8.50 21.45
C PRO A 200 -1.58 9.72 20.58
N ALA A 201 -2.11 10.88 20.99
CA ALA A 201 -1.93 12.15 20.31
C ALA A 201 -0.44 12.50 20.09
N PRO A 202 -0.08 13.16 18.97
CA PRO A 202 1.31 13.36 18.58
C PRO A 202 2.12 14.16 19.61
N ALA A 203 3.33 13.68 19.93
CA ALA A 203 4.35 14.46 20.62
C ALA A 203 4.80 15.63 19.71
N ARG A 204 4.48 16.86 20.11
CA ARG A 204 4.39 18.04 19.23
C ARG A 204 5.74 18.78 19.12
N GLY A 205 6.31 18.83 17.93
CA GLY A 205 7.37 19.81 17.56
C GLY A 205 6.78 21.19 17.31
N SER A 206 7.26 22.21 18.03
CA SER A 206 6.59 23.50 18.27
C SER A 206 6.79 24.59 17.19
N VAL A 207 7.84 24.53 16.37
CA VAL A 207 8.34 25.75 15.70
C VAL A 207 7.72 26.02 14.31
N MET A 208 7.20 25.02 13.59
CA MET A 208 6.70 25.18 12.21
C MET A 208 5.23 25.65 12.12
N LYS A 209 4.48 25.68 13.23
CA LYS A 209 3.02 25.93 13.23
C LYS A 209 2.62 27.39 13.02
N THR A 210 3.45 28.35 13.45
CA THR A 210 3.02 29.76 13.55
C THR A 210 2.80 30.45 12.21
N VAL A 211 3.41 29.97 11.11
CA VAL A 211 3.27 30.57 9.76
C VAL A 211 2.33 29.77 8.86
N THR A 212 2.16 28.46 9.09
CA THR A 212 1.38 27.57 8.22
C THR A 212 -0.10 27.44 8.61
N GLU A 213 -0.46 27.72 9.87
CA GLU A 213 -1.86 27.64 10.35
C GLU A 213 -2.87 28.52 9.60
N PRO A 214 -2.61 29.80 9.28
CA PRO A 214 -3.59 30.62 8.55
C PRO A 214 -3.80 30.14 7.11
N ILE A 215 -2.74 29.68 6.45
CA ILE A 215 -2.78 29.15 5.08
C ILE A 215 -3.53 27.82 5.06
N ALA A 216 -3.25 26.93 6.01
CA ALA A 216 -3.94 25.64 6.13
C ALA A 216 -5.43 25.82 6.44
N LYS A 217 -5.79 26.80 7.29
CA LYS A 217 -7.18 27.12 7.61
C LYS A 217 -7.92 27.68 6.40
N GLY A 218 -7.29 28.58 5.64
CA GLY A 218 -7.83 29.11 4.38
C GLY A 218 -8.05 28.00 3.34
N TYR A 219 -7.06 27.13 3.14
CA TYR A 219 -7.15 25.99 2.23
C TYR A 219 -8.31 25.05 2.61
N ASN A 220 -8.43 24.70 3.88
CA ASN A 220 -9.51 23.83 4.35
C ASN A 220 -10.89 24.47 4.12
N MET A 221 -11.04 25.75 4.44
CA MET A 221 -12.31 26.44 4.30
C MET A 221 -12.74 26.61 2.83
N VAL A 222 -11.81 26.89 1.92
CA VAL A 222 -12.11 27.16 0.51
C VAL A 222 -12.26 25.89 -0.31
N PHE A 223 -11.44 24.86 -0.05
CA PHE A 223 -11.37 23.69 -0.92
C PHE A 223 -11.88 22.40 -0.29
N VAL A 224 -11.60 22.17 1.00
CA VAL A 224 -11.96 20.89 1.66
C VAL A 224 -13.40 20.92 2.16
N ALA A 225 -13.78 21.98 2.89
CA ALA A 225 -15.09 22.09 3.52
C ALA A 225 -16.27 22.03 2.53
N PRO A 226 -16.22 22.66 1.33
CA PRO A 226 -17.32 22.53 0.36
C PRO A 226 -17.44 21.11 -0.19
N VAL A 227 -16.32 20.42 -0.39
CA VAL A 227 -16.29 19.03 -0.88
C VAL A 227 -16.81 18.08 0.19
N GLU A 228 -16.38 18.25 1.44
CA GLU A 228 -16.92 17.48 2.57
C GLU A 228 -18.40 17.74 2.75
N TRP A 229 -18.84 19.00 2.69
CA TRP A 229 -20.25 19.35 2.74
C TRP A 229 -21.04 18.63 1.64
N LEU A 230 -20.56 18.67 0.40
CA LEU A 230 -21.19 17.99 -0.73
C LEU A 230 -21.33 16.47 -0.49
N PHE A 231 -20.24 15.78 -0.18
CA PHE A 231 -20.28 14.32 0.00
C PHE A 231 -21.00 13.89 1.28
N ASN A 232 -21.00 14.71 2.33
CA ASN A 232 -21.82 14.46 3.52
C ASN A 232 -23.33 14.52 3.24
N HIS A 233 -23.75 15.22 2.17
CA HIS A 233 -25.16 15.24 1.73
C HIS A 233 -25.46 14.17 0.67
N LEU A 234 -24.46 13.73 -0.09
CA LEU A 234 -24.63 12.73 -1.15
C LEU A 234 -24.52 11.29 -0.66
N ILE A 235 -23.64 11.03 0.31
CA ILE A 235 -23.34 9.68 0.80
C ILE A 235 -23.74 9.59 2.28
N PRO A 236 -24.58 8.61 2.68
CA PRO A 236 -24.90 8.42 4.08
C PRO A 236 -23.65 8.01 4.85
N LYS A 237 -23.47 8.52 6.07
CA LYS A 237 -22.38 8.10 6.92
C LYS A 237 -22.73 6.82 7.66
N CYS A 238 -21.79 5.88 7.67
CA CYS A 238 -21.79 4.75 8.58
C CYS A 238 -20.53 4.76 9.43
N SER A 239 -20.69 4.47 10.72
CA SER A 239 -19.57 4.26 11.64
C SER A 239 -19.97 3.22 12.66
N ILE A 240 -19.00 2.44 13.14
CA ILE A 240 -19.20 1.38 14.13
C ILE A 240 -19.87 1.97 15.39
N GLY A 241 -20.89 1.28 15.92
CA GLY A 241 -21.57 1.68 17.16
C GLY A 241 -22.55 2.83 17.03
N THR A 242 -22.75 3.38 15.82
CA THR A 242 -23.75 4.42 15.57
C THR A 242 -25.09 3.83 15.12
N ARG A 243 -26.20 4.55 15.32
CA ARG A 243 -27.53 4.15 14.83
C ARG A 243 -27.55 3.84 13.32
N PHE A 244 -26.64 4.45 12.55
CA PHE A 244 -26.57 4.35 11.10
C PHE A 244 -25.63 3.24 10.60
N GLU A 245 -25.12 2.38 11.48
CA GLU A 245 -24.23 1.27 11.11
C GLU A 245 -24.87 0.32 10.07
N TYR A 246 -26.20 0.19 10.02
CA TYR A 246 -26.88 -0.62 9.00
C TYR A 246 -26.79 -0.05 7.58
N LEU A 247 -26.45 1.23 7.41
CA LEU A 247 -26.30 1.89 6.11
C LEU A 247 -24.96 1.59 5.44
N PHE A 248 -24.09 0.79 6.06
CA PHE A 248 -22.77 0.48 5.51
C PHE A 248 -22.77 -0.05 4.06
N PRO A 249 -23.72 -0.90 3.58
CA PRO A 249 -23.66 -1.40 2.21
C PRO A 249 -23.98 -0.28 1.21
N ILE A 250 -24.92 0.61 1.54
CA ILE A 250 -25.29 1.76 0.71
C ILE A 250 -24.11 2.72 0.64
N THR A 251 -23.53 3.04 1.81
CA THR A 251 -22.34 3.90 1.93
C THR A 251 -21.19 3.37 1.09
N MET A 252 -20.95 2.06 1.15
CA MET A 252 -19.89 1.40 0.38
C MET A 252 -20.13 1.49 -1.14
N VAL A 253 -21.34 1.14 -1.61
CA VAL A 253 -21.67 1.16 -3.04
C VAL A 253 -21.64 2.58 -3.60
N GLU A 254 -22.23 3.56 -2.92
CA GLU A 254 -22.21 4.95 -3.37
C GLU A 254 -20.79 5.52 -3.38
N SER A 255 -19.97 5.20 -2.36
CA SER A 255 -18.56 5.59 -2.35
C SER A 255 -17.81 5.03 -3.55
N LEU A 256 -17.97 3.73 -3.85
CA LEU A 256 -17.35 3.10 -5.02
C LEU A 256 -17.82 3.74 -6.34
N LEU A 257 -19.11 4.06 -6.46
CA LEU A 257 -19.68 4.73 -7.64
C LEU A 257 -19.09 6.13 -7.84
N PHE A 258 -19.01 6.95 -6.79
CA PHE A 258 -18.41 8.28 -6.91
C PHE A 258 -16.91 8.24 -7.16
N ILE A 259 -16.17 7.32 -6.53
CA ILE A 259 -14.75 7.13 -6.81
C ILE A 259 -14.57 6.72 -8.27
N PHE A 260 -15.40 5.81 -8.79
CA PHE A 260 -15.39 5.42 -10.21
C PHE A 260 -15.65 6.62 -11.12
N LEU A 261 -16.72 7.39 -10.85
CA LEU A 261 -17.09 8.56 -11.65
C LEU A 261 -15.97 9.62 -11.67
N ILE A 262 -15.39 9.94 -10.51
CA ILE A 262 -14.31 10.92 -10.41
C ILE A 262 -13.06 10.42 -11.13
N THR A 263 -12.74 9.13 -11.00
CA THR A 263 -11.60 8.52 -11.67
C THR A 263 -11.79 8.49 -13.19
N PHE A 264 -13.01 8.23 -13.66
CA PHE A 264 -13.38 8.28 -15.08
C PHE A 264 -13.27 9.71 -15.64
N VAL A 265 -13.77 10.71 -14.93
CA VAL A 265 -13.60 12.12 -15.35
C VAL A 265 -12.11 12.49 -15.36
N THR A 266 -11.35 12.03 -14.37
CA THR A 266 -9.90 12.28 -14.30
C THR A 266 -9.18 11.67 -15.51
N SER A 267 -9.50 10.43 -15.89
CA SER A 267 -8.90 9.77 -17.04
C SER A 267 -9.24 10.50 -18.35
N ALA A 268 -10.50 10.89 -18.55
CA ALA A 268 -10.94 11.63 -19.73
C ALA A 268 -10.25 13.00 -19.86
N VAL A 269 -10.11 13.74 -18.75
CA VAL A 269 -9.40 15.02 -18.72
C VAL A 269 -7.92 14.83 -19.03
N CYS A 270 -7.27 13.84 -18.41
CA CYS A 270 -5.85 13.53 -18.67
C CYS A 270 -5.63 13.14 -20.14
N GLN A 271 -6.54 12.36 -20.74
CA GLN A 271 -6.45 12.03 -22.15
C GLN A 271 -6.58 13.28 -23.04
N ARG A 272 -7.49 14.19 -22.69
CA ARG A 272 -7.65 15.43 -23.44
C ARG A 272 -6.38 16.30 -23.35
N TRP A 273 -5.76 16.35 -22.18
CA TRP A 273 -4.49 17.05 -21.97
C TRP A 273 -3.34 16.39 -22.75
N GLN A 274 -3.25 15.06 -22.75
CA GLN A 274 -2.29 14.33 -23.56
C GLN A 274 -2.40 14.73 -25.04
N LYS A 275 -3.60 14.65 -25.63
CA LYS A 275 -3.82 15.00 -27.04
C LYS A 275 -3.50 16.47 -27.34
N LEU A 276 -3.79 17.38 -26.41
CA LEU A 276 -3.42 18.80 -26.56
C LEU A 276 -1.90 18.98 -26.54
N LEU A 277 -1.19 18.32 -25.64
CA LEU A 277 0.26 18.41 -25.53
C LEU A 277 0.96 17.81 -26.75
N GLU A 278 0.47 16.67 -27.25
CA GLU A 278 0.92 16.08 -28.52
C GLU A 278 0.72 17.05 -29.69
N GLY A 279 -0.43 17.73 -29.75
CA GLY A 279 -0.71 18.75 -30.77
C GLY A 279 0.21 19.98 -30.71
N VAL A 280 0.79 20.28 -29.55
CA VAL A 280 1.77 21.38 -29.35
C VAL A 280 3.22 20.91 -29.59
N GLY A 281 3.43 19.61 -29.89
CA GLY A 281 4.73 19.05 -30.26
C GLY A 281 5.45 18.26 -29.15
N PHE A 282 4.77 17.97 -28.02
CA PHE A 282 5.31 17.03 -27.03
C PHE A 282 5.29 15.58 -27.56
N SER A 283 6.13 14.73 -26.96
CA SER A 283 6.23 13.30 -27.31
C SER A 283 4.90 12.56 -27.08
N ALA A 284 4.60 11.56 -27.90
CA ALA A 284 3.47 10.64 -27.70
C ALA A 284 3.52 9.91 -26.34
N ASN A 285 4.71 9.85 -25.73
CA ASN A 285 4.90 9.25 -24.41
C ASN A 285 4.35 10.11 -23.25
N ILE A 286 3.80 11.30 -23.52
CA ILE A 286 3.34 12.24 -22.48
C ILE A 286 2.20 11.64 -21.63
N GLY A 287 1.40 10.73 -22.20
CA GLY A 287 0.39 9.96 -21.45
C GLY A 287 0.98 9.17 -20.29
N THR A 288 2.07 8.44 -20.54
CA THR A 288 2.80 7.70 -19.49
C THR A 288 3.36 8.63 -18.43
N VAL A 289 3.88 9.81 -18.80
CA VAL A 289 4.41 10.80 -17.84
C VAL A 289 3.30 11.37 -16.96
N ILE A 290 2.17 11.74 -17.56
CA ILE A 290 1.00 12.25 -16.85
C ILE A 290 0.49 11.18 -15.87
N GLY A 291 0.39 9.93 -16.31
CA GLY A 291 0.01 8.80 -15.48
C GLY A 291 0.97 8.62 -14.30
N MET A 292 2.27 8.54 -14.61
CA MET A 292 3.30 8.20 -13.63
C MET A 292 3.58 9.28 -12.59
N LEU A 293 3.50 10.56 -12.97
CA LEU A 293 3.83 11.65 -12.06
C LEU A 293 2.59 12.32 -11.49
N LEU A 294 1.67 12.75 -12.35
CA LEU A 294 0.56 13.60 -11.92
C LEU A 294 -0.60 12.75 -11.36
N VAL A 295 -1.04 11.75 -12.11
CA VAL A 295 -2.17 10.92 -11.69
C VAL A 295 -1.78 10.05 -10.50
N ALA A 296 -0.66 9.33 -10.57
CA ALA A 296 -0.18 8.52 -9.46
C ALA A 296 -0.04 9.31 -8.15
N PHE A 297 0.58 10.51 -8.18
CA PHE A 297 0.69 11.37 -7.01
C PHE A 297 -0.68 11.70 -6.39
N VAL A 298 -1.64 12.06 -7.24
CA VAL A 298 -3.00 12.40 -6.80
C VAL A 298 -3.72 11.20 -6.18
N LEU A 299 -3.51 10.00 -6.74
CA LEU A 299 -4.15 8.78 -6.27
C LEU A 299 -3.51 8.23 -4.99
N CYS A 300 -2.20 8.42 -4.78
CA CYS A 300 -1.46 7.97 -3.59
C CYS A 300 -1.48 8.98 -2.43
N MET A 301 -2.00 10.18 -2.65
CA MET A 301 -2.12 11.22 -1.61
C MET A 301 -2.92 10.80 -0.35
N PRO A 302 -4.06 10.10 -0.47
CA PRO A 302 -4.79 9.60 0.69
C PRO A 302 -3.94 8.68 1.58
N ASP A 303 -3.18 7.77 0.95
CA ASP A 303 -2.26 6.82 1.61
C ASP A 303 -1.15 7.58 2.31
N MET A 304 -0.48 8.50 1.60
CA MET A 304 0.59 9.30 2.20
C MET A 304 0.11 10.06 3.45
N LYS A 305 -1.08 10.67 3.41
CA LYS A 305 -1.62 11.37 4.58
C LYS A 305 -1.93 10.42 5.74
N TYR A 306 -2.41 9.21 5.43
CA TYR A 306 -2.74 8.20 6.43
C TYR A 306 -1.46 7.66 7.08
N ASP A 307 -0.49 7.27 6.27
CA ASP A 307 0.79 6.69 6.70
C ASP A 307 1.62 7.68 7.51
N LEU A 308 1.63 8.97 7.14
CA LEU A 308 2.28 10.01 7.93
C LEU A 308 1.59 10.25 9.28
N GLU A 309 0.27 10.11 9.33
CA GLU A 309 -0.49 10.23 10.58
C GLU A 309 -0.16 9.07 11.52
N MET A 310 -0.16 7.83 11.01
CA MET A 310 0.20 6.64 11.78
C MET A 310 1.66 6.63 12.22
N THR A 311 2.56 7.13 11.38
CA THR A 311 3.97 7.28 11.74
C THR A 311 4.16 8.27 12.89
N ARG A 312 3.44 9.40 12.88
CA ARG A 312 3.48 10.38 13.98
C ARG A 312 2.94 9.83 15.29
N LYS A 313 2.05 8.85 15.22
CA LYS A 313 1.49 8.12 16.36
C LYS A 313 2.44 7.03 16.90
N GLY A 314 3.55 6.76 16.21
CA GLY A 314 4.53 5.73 16.59
C GLY A 314 4.39 4.41 15.84
N HIS A 315 3.36 4.26 15.00
CA HIS A 315 3.09 3.04 14.22
C HIS A 315 3.65 3.14 12.79
N GLY A 316 4.87 3.65 12.63
CA GLY A 316 5.50 3.83 11.31
C GLY A 316 5.75 2.52 10.55
N TYR A 317 5.81 1.38 11.25
CA TYR A 317 5.97 0.08 10.61
C TYR A 317 4.75 -0.30 9.76
N ALA A 318 3.55 0.16 10.17
CA ALA A 318 2.30 -0.09 9.46
C ALA A 318 2.32 0.60 8.09
N ALA A 319 2.85 1.84 8.04
CA ALA A 319 3.03 2.60 6.81
C ALA A 319 3.93 1.86 5.80
N VAL A 320 5.07 1.34 6.26
CA VAL A 320 5.99 0.62 5.36
C VAL A 320 5.37 -0.69 4.89
N ASN A 321 4.69 -1.45 5.74
CA ASN A 321 4.03 -2.69 5.31
C ASN A 321 2.89 -2.43 4.31
N ASN A 322 2.05 -1.43 4.59
CA ASN A 322 0.96 -0.99 3.71
C ASN A 322 1.50 -0.55 2.33
N ALA A 323 2.65 0.12 2.30
CA ALA A 323 3.31 0.60 1.09
C ALA A 323 3.75 -0.52 0.11
N PHE A 324 3.97 -1.76 0.56
CA PHE A 324 4.31 -2.88 -0.33
C PHE A 324 3.11 -3.78 -0.60
N SER A 325 2.31 -4.10 0.42
CA SER A 325 1.13 -4.97 0.26
C SER A 325 0.09 -4.36 -0.70
N SER A 326 -0.14 -3.04 -0.60
CA SER A 326 -1.00 -2.30 -1.53
C SER A 326 -0.50 -2.41 -2.98
N GLN A 327 0.81 -2.38 -3.21
CA GLN A 327 1.37 -2.42 -4.56
C GLN A 327 1.30 -3.81 -5.19
N VAL A 328 1.46 -4.86 -4.38
CA VAL A 328 1.15 -6.23 -4.82
C VAL A 328 -0.28 -6.28 -5.33
N MET A 329 -1.25 -5.80 -4.55
CA MET A 329 -2.66 -5.79 -4.94
C MET A 329 -2.94 -4.89 -6.17
N VAL A 330 -2.36 -3.70 -6.25
CA VAL A 330 -2.52 -2.78 -7.39
C VAL A 330 -2.01 -3.42 -8.69
N MET A 331 -0.82 -4.01 -8.69
CA MET A 331 -0.29 -4.65 -9.91
C MET A 331 -1.04 -5.93 -10.27
N SER A 332 -1.41 -6.71 -9.26
CA SER A 332 -2.01 -8.02 -9.51
C SER A 332 -3.51 -7.96 -9.76
N LEU A 333 -4.28 -7.49 -8.76
CA LEU A 333 -5.72 -7.36 -8.84
C LEU A 333 -6.13 -6.09 -9.60
N GLY A 334 -5.44 -4.97 -9.38
CA GLY A 334 -5.79 -3.70 -10.02
C GLY A 334 -5.50 -3.65 -11.53
N PHE A 335 -4.37 -4.19 -11.95
CA PHE A 335 -3.94 -4.20 -13.34
C PHE A 335 -4.14 -5.56 -14.02
N GLY A 336 -3.73 -6.66 -13.39
CA GLY A 336 -3.83 -8.00 -13.96
C GLY A 336 -5.27 -8.46 -14.24
N LEU A 337 -6.22 -8.19 -13.35
CA LEU A 337 -7.63 -8.54 -13.54
C LEU A 337 -8.24 -7.86 -14.78
N PRO A 338 -8.15 -6.52 -14.97
CA PRO A 338 -8.66 -5.90 -16.19
C PRO A 338 -7.95 -6.37 -17.46
N VAL A 339 -6.63 -6.62 -17.44
CA VAL A 339 -5.92 -7.20 -18.61
C VAL A 339 -6.49 -8.57 -18.96
N MET A 340 -6.71 -9.43 -17.96
CA MET A 340 -7.30 -10.75 -18.15
C MET A 340 -8.72 -10.65 -18.73
N ILE A 341 -9.57 -9.79 -18.16
CA ILE A 341 -10.94 -9.58 -18.62
C ILE A 341 -10.95 -9.07 -20.06
N TYR A 342 -10.13 -8.06 -20.37
CA TYR A 342 -10.03 -7.51 -21.72
C TYR A 342 -9.63 -8.59 -22.72
N GLY A 343 -8.52 -9.29 -22.49
CA GLY A 343 -8.01 -10.27 -23.43
C GLY A 343 -8.93 -11.48 -23.63
N PHE A 344 -9.68 -11.90 -22.60
CA PHE A 344 -10.70 -12.95 -22.77
C PHE A 344 -11.97 -12.45 -23.46
N ALA A 345 -12.34 -11.18 -23.27
CA ALA A 345 -13.53 -10.60 -23.90
C ALA A 345 -13.30 -10.26 -25.38
N THR A 346 -12.11 -9.81 -25.75
CA THR A 346 -11.78 -9.41 -27.12
C THR A 346 -11.10 -10.52 -27.93
N HIS A 347 -10.55 -11.54 -27.26
CA HIS A 347 -9.65 -12.55 -27.85
C HIS A 347 -8.39 -11.96 -28.50
N GLU A 348 -8.07 -10.70 -28.21
CA GLU A 348 -6.93 -9.97 -28.76
C GLU A 348 -6.01 -9.49 -27.62
N GLY A 349 -4.74 -9.28 -27.97
CA GLY A 349 -3.78 -8.68 -27.07
C GLY A 349 -3.94 -7.16 -26.99
N LEU A 350 -3.64 -6.59 -25.83
CA LEU A 350 -3.71 -5.16 -25.56
C LEU A 350 -2.38 -4.50 -25.90
N ALA A 351 -2.31 -3.81 -27.04
CA ALA A 351 -1.08 -3.14 -27.48
C ALA A 351 -0.68 -2.00 -26.52
N VAL A 352 0.60 -1.92 -26.17
CA VAL A 352 1.18 -0.88 -25.31
C VAL A 352 2.02 0.08 -26.18
N PRO A 353 1.52 1.27 -26.54
CA PRO A 353 2.23 2.18 -27.45
C PRO A 353 3.59 2.60 -26.90
N SER A 354 3.65 3.00 -25.62
CA SER A 354 4.87 3.50 -24.97
C SER A 354 5.70 2.41 -24.29
N TYR A 355 5.66 1.16 -24.81
CA TYR A 355 6.25 -0.02 -24.15
C TYR A 355 7.70 0.17 -23.68
N LYS A 356 8.56 0.83 -24.49
CA LYS A 356 9.97 1.07 -24.13
C LYS A 356 10.10 1.94 -22.88
N LEU A 357 9.34 3.03 -22.82
CA LEU A 357 9.38 3.94 -21.68
C LEU A 357 8.81 3.27 -20.43
N VAL A 358 7.73 2.51 -20.60
CA VAL A 358 7.14 1.73 -19.52
C VAL A 358 8.15 0.72 -18.96
N ILE A 359 8.78 -0.11 -19.80
CA ILE A 359 9.81 -1.08 -19.37
C ILE A 359 10.95 -0.37 -18.63
N GLN A 360 11.48 0.72 -19.17
CA GLN A 360 12.54 1.50 -18.52
C GLN A 360 12.12 1.97 -17.12
N SER A 361 10.87 2.39 -16.97
CA SER A 361 10.33 2.87 -15.70
C SER A 361 10.14 1.75 -14.68
N VAL A 362 9.65 0.59 -15.12
CA VAL A 362 9.52 -0.60 -14.26
C VAL A 362 10.90 -1.10 -13.83
N ILE A 363 11.91 -1.05 -14.72
CA ILE A 363 13.30 -1.38 -14.36
C ILE A 363 13.84 -0.40 -13.32
N MET A 364 13.67 0.90 -13.52
CA MET A 364 14.10 1.93 -12.55
C MET A 364 13.43 1.70 -11.18
N LEU A 365 12.13 1.42 -11.15
CA LEU A 365 11.40 1.09 -9.94
C LEU A 365 11.94 -0.17 -9.27
N SER A 366 12.17 -1.23 -10.04
CA SER A 366 12.72 -2.50 -9.55
C SER A 366 14.10 -2.31 -8.94
N CYS A 367 14.99 -1.56 -9.60
CA CYS A 367 16.31 -1.22 -9.07
C CYS A 367 16.21 -0.41 -7.77
N ALA A 368 15.30 0.57 -7.71
CA ALA A 368 15.09 1.38 -6.51
C ALA A 368 14.59 0.56 -5.33
N VAL A 369 13.63 -0.35 -5.59
CA VAL A 369 13.13 -1.30 -4.60
C VAL A 369 14.26 -2.22 -4.14
N ILE A 370 15.08 -2.76 -5.04
CA ILE A 370 16.27 -3.55 -4.68
C ILE A 370 17.24 -2.75 -3.80
N VAL A 371 17.50 -1.49 -4.11
CA VAL A 371 18.35 -0.64 -3.26
C VAL A 371 17.71 -0.45 -1.88
N PHE A 372 16.39 -0.24 -1.81
CA PHE A 372 15.68 -0.14 -0.53
C PHE A 372 15.79 -1.43 0.30
N ILE A 373 15.71 -2.60 -0.35
CA ILE A 373 15.93 -3.90 0.27
C ILE A 373 17.36 -4.00 0.79
N LEU A 374 18.35 -3.69 -0.03
CA LEU A 374 19.75 -3.78 0.36
C LEU A 374 20.05 -2.85 1.55
N MET A 375 19.49 -1.65 1.56
CA MET A 375 19.67 -0.71 2.66
C MET A 375 18.97 -1.15 3.96
N SER A 376 17.82 -1.81 3.87
CA SER A 376 17.00 -2.14 5.05
C SER A 376 17.27 -3.55 5.57
N LEU A 377 17.27 -4.54 4.68
CA LEU A 377 17.30 -5.97 4.99
C LEU A 377 18.70 -6.51 5.25
N VAL A 378 19.71 -6.09 4.47
CA VAL A 378 21.09 -6.60 4.60
C VAL A 378 21.67 -6.29 5.99
N PRO A 379 21.53 -5.07 6.55
CA PRO A 379 21.99 -4.80 7.91
C PRO A 379 21.29 -5.68 8.95
N SER A 380 19.98 -5.90 8.81
CA SER A 380 19.22 -6.77 9.72
C SER A 380 19.67 -8.23 9.63
N ILE A 381 20.02 -8.71 8.43
CA ILE A 381 20.60 -10.05 8.23
C ILE A 381 21.95 -10.17 8.94
N ILE A 382 22.84 -9.20 8.72
CA ILE A 382 24.21 -9.22 9.26
C ILE A 382 24.18 -9.15 10.80
N SER A 383 23.34 -8.26 11.35
CA SER A 383 23.18 -8.10 12.79
C SER A 383 22.36 -9.20 13.46
N LYS A 384 21.78 -10.13 12.68
CA LYS A 384 20.82 -11.16 13.15
C LYS A 384 19.60 -10.58 13.89
N ASP A 385 19.25 -9.33 13.60
CA ASP A 385 18.09 -8.67 14.19
C ASP A 385 16.79 -9.23 13.59
N LYS A 386 15.79 -9.46 14.44
CA LYS A 386 14.44 -9.85 13.99
C LYS A 386 13.73 -8.73 13.21
N ASN A 387 14.12 -7.48 13.43
CA ASN A 387 13.52 -6.29 12.83
C ASN A 387 14.51 -5.58 11.88
N CYS A 388 14.00 -5.13 10.74
CA CYS A 388 14.66 -4.16 9.87
C CYS A 388 14.44 -2.75 10.42
N LYS A 389 15.49 -1.92 10.44
CA LYS A 389 15.39 -0.54 10.92
C LYS A 389 15.41 0.44 9.75
N LEU A 390 14.47 1.38 9.75
CA LEU A 390 14.44 2.50 8.81
C LEU A 390 14.53 3.82 9.58
N ASP A 391 15.74 4.36 9.64
CA ASP A 391 16.08 5.62 10.30
C ASP A 391 16.06 6.82 9.32
N ASP A 392 16.12 8.03 9.87
CA ASP A 392 16.08 9.29 9.12
C ASP A 392 17.14 9.36 8.01
N LEU A 393 18.36 8.84 8.24
CA LEU A 393 19.42 8.83 7.22
C LEU A 393 19.04 7.94 6.03
N ARG A 394 18.59 6.70 6.30
CA ARG A 394 18.12 5.78 5.25
C ARG A 394 16.91 6.36 4.52
N GLY A 395 16.00 7.03 5.23
CA GLY A 395 14.87 7.76 4.66
C GLY A 395 15.30 8.87 3.69
N LYS A 396 16.26 9.71 4.09
CA LYS A 396 16.81 10.78 3.24
C LYS A 396 17.49 10.25 1.99
N ILE A 397 18.29 9.17 2.13
CA ILE A 397 18.95 8.53 0.98
C ILE A 397 17.90 7.97 0.02
N LEU A 398 16.89 7.26 0.54
CA LEU A 398 15.81 6.70 -0.27
C LEU A 398 15.02 7.79 -1.02
N GLY A 399 14.66 8.87 -0.32
CA GLY A 399 13.99 10.02 -0.92
C GLY A 399 14.83 10.70 -1.99
N GLY A 400 16.14 10.87 -1.74
CA GLY A 400 17.09 11.44 -2.69
C GLY A 400 17.24 10.59 -3.96
N ILE A 401 17.40 9.27 -3.82
CA ILE A 401 17.45 8.33 -4.95
C ILE A 401 16.16 8.42 -5.77
N THR A 402 15.01 8.43 -5.10
CA THR A 402 13.72 8.50 -5.78
C THR A 402 13.53 9.79 -6.55
N PHE A 403 13.96 10.92 -5.98
CA PHE A 403 13.92 12.21 -6.65
C PHE A 403 14.80 12.24 -7.90
N ILE A 404 16.02 11.68 -7.82
CA ILE A 404 16.91 11.55 -8.98
C ILE A 404 16.27 10.66 -10.05
N LEU A 405 15.68 9.52 -9.66
CA LEU A 405 15.02 8.61 -10.62
C LEU A 405 13.84 9.27 -11.32
N ILE A 406 13.04 10.07 -10.61
CA ILE A 406 11.94 10.84 -11.21
C ILE A 406 12.47 11.87 -12.22
N ILE A 407 13.57 12.56 -11.90
CA ILE A 407 14.22 13.49 -12.84
C ILE A 407 14.74 12.75 -14.07
N VAL A 408 15.43 11.63 -13.87
CA VAL A 408 15.95 10.80 -14.97
C VAL A 408 14.80 10.31 -15.85
N PHE A 409 13.73 9.80 -15.26
CA PHE A 409 12.51 9.40 -15.98
C PHE A 409 11.92 10.56 -16.79
N PHE A 410 11.78 11.74 -16.19
CA PHE A 410 11.26 12.92 -16.87
C PHE A 410 12.12 13.30 -18.09
N VAL A 411 13.45 13.31 -17.92
CA VAL A 411 14.39 13.59 -19.02
C VAL A 411 14.32 12.53 -20.12
N LEU A 412 14.25 11.23 -19.75
CA LEU A 412 14.11 10.14 -20.71
C LEU A 412 12.80 10.23 -21.50
N SER A 413 11.73 10.67 -20.85
CA SER A 413 10.40 10.82 -21.46
C SER A 413 10.33 11.97 -22.46
N LEU A 414 11.09 13.03 -22.22
CA LEU A 414 11.21 14.18 -23.14
C LEU A 414 12.05 13.88 -24.38
N LYS A 415 12.93 12.88 -24.32
CA LYS A 415 13.78 12.51 -25.46
C LYS A 415 12.90 11.85 -26.52
N LYS A 416 12.69 12.55 -27.64
CA LYS A 416 11.99 12.02 -28.82
C LYS A 416 12.70 10.73 -29.24
N GLN A 417 12.05 9.58 -29.09
CA GLN A 417 12.61 8.33 -29.59
C GLN A 417 12.42 8.35 -31.11
N LEU A 418 13.50 8.68 -31.81
CA LEU A 418 13.61 8.61 -33.27
C LEU A 418 13.47 7.16 -33.76
#